data_AF-A0A915B8M6-F1
#
_entry.id   AF-A0A915B8M6-F1
#
_cell.length_a   1.000
_cell.length_b   1.000
_cell.length_c   1.000
_cell.angle_alpha   90.00
_cell.angle_beta   90.00
_cell.angle_gamma   90.00
#
_symmetry.space_group_name_H-M   'P 1'
#
loop_
_entity.id
_entity.type
_entity.pdbx_description
1 polymer ?
#
loop_
_entity_poly.entity_id
_entity_poly.type
_entity_poly.pdbx_seq_one_letter_code
_entity_poly.pdbx_strand_id
1 'polypeptide(L)'
;GDLGPIYGFQWRHFGAEYHGTDADYRGQGVDQLANIIDQIKNNPNSRRIILNAWNVKDLHQMALPPCHTLAQFAVRNGELSCQLYQRSGDMVIDFRSSISNRYLNFLLYSFHLHFECNFNGSCSLPPLPSFTFFFL
;
A
#
# COMPACT_ATOMS: atom_id res chain seq x y z
N GLY A 1 2.99 -8.31 19.76
CA GLY A 1 1.79 -7.60 20.22
C GLY A 1 0.81 -7.57 19.07
N ASP A 2 -0.47 -7.81 19.34
CA ASP A 2 -1.51 -7.73 18.34
C ASP A 2 -1.79 -6.26 18.01
N LEU A 3 -1.70 -5.90 16.72
CA LEU A 3 -1.95 -4.55 16.23
C LEU A 3 -3.36 -4.41 15.63
N GLY A 4 -4.12 -5.50 15.58
CA GLY A 4 -5.43 -5.58 14.97
C GLY A 4 -5.37 -5.72 13.43
N PRO A 5 -6.50 -5.52 12.74
CA PRO A 5 -6.63 -5.66 11.29
C PRO A 5 -6.05 -4.45 10.53
N ILE A 6 -4.75 -4.20 10.72
CA ILE A 6 -4.00 -3.10 10.07
C ILE A 6 -3.65 -3.42 8.60
N TYR A 7 -2.78 -2.63 7.97
CA TYR A 7 -2.49 -2.62 6.53
C TYR A 7 -2.47 -3.99 5.84
N GLY A 8 -1.61 -4.91 6.29
CA GLY A 8 -1.47 -6.22 5.64
C GLY A 8 -2.77 -7.04 5.63
N PHE A 9 -3.55 -6.96 6.71
CA PHE A 9 -4.85 -7.61 6.79
C PHE A 9 -5.83 -6.98 5.79
N GLN A 10 -5.91 -5.65 5.74
CA GLN A 10 -6.80 -4.98 4.79
C GLN A 10 -6.39 -5.22 3.34
N TRP A 11 -5.11 -5.40 3.03
CA TRP A 11 -4.66 -5.64 1.66
C TRP A 11 -4.95 -7.05 1.15
N ARG A 12 -4.91 -8.07 2.03
CA ARG A 12 -5.06 -9.48 1.65
C ARG A 12 -6.44 -10.07 2.00
N HIS A 13 -7.10 -9.49 2.99
CA HIS A 13 -8.31 -10.00 3.63
C HIS A 13 -9.35 -8.88 3.86
N PHE A 14 -9.47 -7.94 2.92
CA PHE A 14 -10.37 -6.80 3.09
C PHE A 14 -11.82 -7.26 3.36
N GLY A 15 -12.41 -6.78 4.45
CA GLY A 15 -13.78 -7.13 4.84
C GLY A 15 -13.95 -8.49 5.53
N ALA A 16 -12.88 -9.26 5.72
CA ALA A 16 -12.91 -10.45 6.59
C ALA A 16 -13.07 -10.03 8.07
N GLU A 17 -13.68 -10.90 8.87
CA GLU A 17 -13.80 -10.66 10.30
C GLU A 17 -12.48 -10.98 11.00
N TYR A 18 -11.99 -10.07 11.84
CA TYR A 18 -10.72 -10.23 12.53
C TYR A 18 -10.91 -11.05 13.82
N HIS A 19 -10.16 -12.15 13.94
CA HIS A 19 -10.22 -13.10 15.04
C HIS A 19 -8.88 -13.25 15.79
N GLY A 20 -7.94 -12.30 15.61
CA GLY A 20 -6.61 -12.31 16.22
C GLY A 20 -5.49 -12.76 15.27
N THR A 21 -4.24 -12.68 15.73
CA THR A 21 -3.06 -12.92 14.89
C THR A 21 -2.87 -14.36 14.44
N ASP A 22 -3.41 -15.32 15.19
CA ASP A 22 -3.13 -16.76 15.01
C ASP A 22 -4.20 -17.47 14.17
N ALA A 23 -5.26 -16.76 13.76
CA ALA A 23 -6.33 -17.31 12.94
C ALA A 23 -5.92 -17.46 11.46
N ASP A 24 -6.45 -18.48 10.79
CA ASP A 24 -6.24 -18.68 9.35
C ASP A 24 -7.25 -17.88 8.52
N TYR A 25 -6.77 -16.83 7.86
CA TYR A 25 -7.57 -15.95 7.00
C TYR A 25 -7.53 -16.33 5.51
N ARG A 26 -6.95 -17.49 5.15
CA ARG A 26 -6.90 -17.95 3.75
C ARG A 26 -8.29 -18.02 3.12
N GLY A 27 -8.43 -17.37 1.97
CA GLY A 27 -9.71 -17.33 1.23
C GLY A 27 -10.79 -16.46 1.87
N GLN A 28 -10.49 -15.76 2.96
CA GLN A 28 -11.42 -14.84 3.60
C GLN A 28 -11.20 -13.40 3.11
N GLY A 29 -12.29 -12.69 2.91
CA GLY A 29 -12.29 -11.30 2.44
C GLY A 29 -11.85 -11.16 0.98
N VAL A 30 -11.44 -9.94 0.62
CA VAL A 30 -10.96 -9.61 -0.73
C VAL A 30 -9.45 -9.40 -0.71
N ASP A 31 -8.73 -10.18 -1.51
CA ASP A 31 -7.29 -9.99 -1.75
C ASP A 31 -7.08 -8.88 -2.79
N GLN A 32 -6.97 -7.64 -2.31
CA GLN A 32 -6.77 -6.47 -3.15
C GLN A 32 -5.42 -6.52 -3.89
N LEU A 33 -4.37 -7.04 -3.25
CA LEU A 33 -3.04 -7.13 -3.87
C LEU A 33 -3.05 -8.11 -5.05
N ALA A 34 -3.63 -9.29 -4.89
CA ALA A 34 -3.76 -10.25 -5.99
C ALA A 34 -4.56 -9.64 -7.16
N ASN A 35 -5.68 -8.96 -6.86
CA ASN A 35 -6.51 -8.30 -7.86
C ASN A 35 -5.78 -7.16 -8.60
N ILE A 36 -4.94 -6.39 -7.91
CA ILE A 36 -4.15 -5.32 -8.52
C ILE A 36 -3.08 -5.90 -9.44
N ILE A 37 -2.36 -6.93 -9.00
CA ILE A 37 -1.32 -7.60 -9.81
C ILE A 37 -1.95 -8.19 -11.07
N ASP A 38 -3.11 -8.84 -10.94
CA ASP A 38 -3.87 -9.36 -12.07
C ASP A 38 -4.31 -8.25 -13.04
N GLN A 39 -4.87 -7.14 -12.51
CA GLN A 39 -5.27 -6.01 -13.34
C GLN A 39 -4.08 -5.35 -14.04
N ILE A 40 -2.92 -5.21 -13.40
CA ILE A 40 -1.73 -4.63 -14.02
C ILE A 40 -1.27 -5.50 -15.20
N LYS A 41 -1.34 -6.83 -15.07
CA LYS A 41 -0.91 -7.77 -16.11
C LYS A 41 -1.93 -7.89 -17.25
N ASN A 42 -3.21 -8.01 -16.91
CA ASN A 42 -4.27 -8.39 -17.84
C ASN A 42 -5.11 -7.21 -18.33
N ASN A 43 -5.18 -6.11 -17.57
CA ASN A 43 -5.94 -4.91 -17.93
C ASN A 43 -5.24 -3.61 -17.47
N PRO A 44 -4.02 -3.31 -17.96
CA PRO A 44 -3.19 -2.19 -17.50
C PRO A 44 -3.83 -0.81 -17.70
N ASN A 45 -4.79 -0.69 -18.64
CA ASN A 45 -5.51 0.56 -18.92
C ASN A 45 -6.68 0.81 -17.93
N SER A 46 -6.91 -0.10 -16.99
CA SER A 46 -7.92 0.07 -15.96
C SER A 46 -7.63 1.31 -15.12
N ARG A 47 -8.64 2.17 -14.96
CA ARG A 47 -8.58 3.33 -14.05
C ARG A 47 -8.98 2.97 -12.61
N ARG A 48 -9.22 1.68 -12.35
CA ARG A 48 -9.75 1.14 -11.08
C ARG A 48 -8.73 0.28 -10.34
N ILE A 49 -7.46 0.38 -10.69
CA ILE A 49 -6.38 -0.30 -9.98
C ILE A 49 -6.10 0.47 -8.70
N ILE A 50 -6.82 0.13 -7.63
CA ILE A 50 -6.82 0.86 -6.36
C ILE A 50 -6.59 -0.13 -5.22
N LEU A 51 -5.71 0.23 -4.30
CA LEU A 51 -5.49 -0.42 -3.02
C LEU A 51 -6.01 0.51 -1.92
N ASN A 52 -6.88 -0.01 -1.05
CA ASN A 52 -7.43 0.77 0.06
C ASN A 52 -7.17 0.08 1.40
N ALA A 53 -6.54 0.78 2.34
CA ALA A 53 -6.35 0.34 3.72
C ALA A 53 -7.44 0.90 4.66
N TRP A 54 -8.23 1.86 4.21
CA TRP A 54 -9.25 2.52 5.03
C TRP A 54 -10.58 1.76 5.02
N ASN A 55 -10.69 0.79 5.93
CA ASN A 55 -11.94 0.07 6.18
C ASN A 55 -12.66 0.65 7.40
N VAL A 56 -13.75 1.39 7.14
CA VAL A 56 -14.54 2.09 8.17
C VAL A 56 -15.06 1.14 9.26
N LYS A 57 -15.41 -0.10 8.88
CA LYS A 57 -15.91 -1.10 9.83
C LYS A 57 -14.85 -1.48 10.86
N ASP A 58 -13.59 -1.57 10.45
CA ASP A 58 -12.52 -2.13 11.28
C ASP A 58 -11.67 -1.08 11.99
N LEU A 59 -11.88 0.22 11.72
CA LEU A 59 -11.06 1.31 12.29
C LEU A 59 -10.96 1.27 13.81
N HIS A 60 -12.03 0.88 14.49
CA HIS A 60 -12.08 0.81 15.96
C HIS A 60 -11.30 -0.39 16.54
N GLN A 61 -10.96 -1.37 15.71
CA GLN A 61 -10.19 -2.56 16.10
C GLN A 61 -8.69 -2.39 15.83
N MET A 62 -8.29 -1.35 15.08
CA MET A 62 -6.90 -1.09 14.76
C MET A 62 -6.22 -0.34 15.91
N ALA A 63 -5.01 -0.77 16.28
CA ALA A 63 -4.22 -0.06 17.28
C ALA A 63 -3.92 1.40 16.89
N LEU A 64 -3.78 1.66 15.57
CA LEU A 64 -3.69 3.00 15.02
C LEU A 64 -4.38 3.03 13.65
N PRO A 65 -5.24 4.04 13.37
CA PRO A 65 -5.85 4.18 12.05
C PRO A 65 -4.78 4.35 10.96
N PRO A 66 -5.02 3.87 9.73
CA PRO A 66 -4.00 3.87 8.69
C PRO A 66 -3.71 5.29 8.19
N CYS A 67 -2.44 5.71 8.17
CA CYS A 67 -2.01 7.04 7.70
C CYS A 67 -2.00 7.12 6.17
N HIS A 68 -1.62 6.04 5.49
CA HIS A 68 -1.70 5.91 4.04
C HIS A 68 -2.98 5.13 3.70
N THR A 69 -3.99 5.83 3.21
CA THR A 69 -5.34 5.29 3.15
C THR A 69 -5.60 4.61 1.82
N LEU A 70 -5.14 5.20 0.72
CA LEU A 70 -5.46 4.75 -0.63
C LEU A 70 -4.25 4.92 -1.55
N ALA A 71 -3.97 3.91 -2.37
CA ALA A 71 -3.03 3.99 -3.47
C ALA A 71 -3.74 3.67 -4.78
N GLN A 72 -3.57 4.50 -5.79
CA GLN A 72 -4.05 4.25 -7.15
C GLN A 72 -2.86 4.01 -8.07
N PHE A 73 -2.95 2.97 -8.88
CA PHE A 73 -1.93 2.61 -9.85
C PHE A 73 -2.43 2.89 -11.27
N ALA A 74 -1.51 3.29 -12.14
CA ALA A 74 -1.77 3.48 -13.56
C ALA A 74 -0.56 3.01 -14.37
N VAL A 75 -0.80 2.27 -15.45
CA VAL A 75 0.26 1.88 -16.38
C VAL A 75 0.17 2.76 -17.63
N ARG A 76 1.26 3.43 -17.99
CA ARG A 76 1.34 4.26 -19.20
C ARG A 76 2.72 4.09 -19.84
N ASN A 77 2.76 3.88 -21.16
CA ASN A 77 4.01 3.73 -21.91
C ASN A 77 4.97 2.65 -21.36
N GLY A 78 4.43 1.59 -20.74
CA GLY A 78 5.24 0.54 -20.09
C GLY A 78 5.77 0.91 -18.70
N GLU A 79 5.46 2.11 -18.19
CA GLU A 79 5.81 2.55 -16.84
C GLU A 79 4.62 2.41 -15.88
N LEU A 80 4.88 1.96 -14.66
CA LEU A 80 3.90 1.89 -13.59
C LEU A 80 4.00 3.14 -12.71
N SER A 81 2.97 3.97 -12.73
CA SER A 81 2.80 5.11 -11.83
C SER A 81 1.95 4.73 -10.63
N CYS A 82 2.29 5.27 -9.45
CA CYS A 82 1.52 5.12 -8.22
C CYS A 82 1.21 6.49 -7.63
N GLN A 83 -0.06 6.75 -7.32
CA GLN A 83 -0.52 7.91 -6.58
C GLN A 83 -0.97 7.44 -5.20
N LEU A 84 -0.28 7.87 -4.15
CA LEU A 84 -0.66 7.58 -2.77
C LEU A 84 -1.37 8.77 -2.14
N TYR A 85 -2.52 8.52 -1.52
CA TYR A 85 -3.19 9.45 -0.64
C TYR A 85 -2.85 9.13 0.83
N GLN A 86 -2.28 10.11 1.51
CA GLN A 86 -1.87 10.02 2.91
C GLN A 86 -2.66 11.03 3.74
N ARG A 87 -3.47 10.55 4.69
CA ARG A 87 -4.32 11.41 5.55
C ARG A 87 -3.54 12.24 6.56
N SER A 88 -2.32 11.81 6.88
CA SER A 88 -1.45 12.45 7.88
C SER A 88 -0.02 12.00 7.65
N GLY A 89 0.89 12.96 7.56
CA GLY A 89 2.32 12.73 7.44
C GLY A 89 3.10 13.78 8.23
N ASP A 90 4.01 13.32 9.07
CA ASP A 90 4.87 14.20 9.85
C ASP A 90 5.96 14.78 8.93
N MET A 91 5.81 16.06 8.57
CA MET A 91 6.74 16.76 7.65
C MET A 91 8.01 17.30 8.34
N VAL A 92 8.15 17.20 9.66
CA VAL A 92 9.11 18.01 10.44
C VAL A 92 10.52 17.39 10.59
N ILE A 93 10.80 16.21 10.03
CA ILE A 93 12.16 15.61 10.05
C ILE A 93 12.85 15.77 8.68
N ASP A 94 12.80 16.94 8.03
CA ASP A 94 13.42 17.06 6.69
C ASP A 94 13.92 18.47 6.27
N PHE A 95 14.51 19.26 7.18
CA PHE A 95 15.12 20.55 6.78
C PHE A 95 16.64 20.50 6.55
N ARG A 96 17.28 19.32 6.58
CA ARG A 96 18.72 19.21 6.25
C ARG A 96 19.06 17.91 5.52
N SER A 97 18.63 17.76 4.27
CA SER A 97 19.45 17.06 3.27
C SER A 97 19.14 17.52 1.84
N SER A 98 20.19 17.73 1.07
CA SER A 98 20.22 18.29 -0.28
C SER A 98 19.45 17.46 -1.32
N ILE A 99 18.47 18.07 -2.01
CA ILE A 99 18.03 17.95 -3.44
C ILE A 99 18.04 16.58 -4.17
N SER A 100 18.35 15.47 -3.52
CA SER A 100 18.05 14.12 -3.95
C SER A 100 16.94 13.64 -3.05
N ASN A 101 15.79 13.37 -3.65
CA ASN A 101 14.52 13.21 -2.99
C ASN A 101 14.53 11.93 -2.11
N ARG A 102 15.15 11.97 -0.92
CA ARG A 102 14.94 11.02 0.19
C ARG A 102 13.61 11.32 0.89
N TYR A 103 12.57 11.51 0.09
CA TYR A 103 11.23 11.76 0.58
C TYR A 103 10.60 10.40 0.54
N LEU A 104 10.45 9.75 1.68
CA LEU A 104 9.45 8.72 1.94
C LEU A 104 9.72 8.14 3.32
N ASN A 105 8.82 8.46 4.25
CA ASN A 105 8.68 7.81 5.54
C ASN A 105 8.89 6.29 5.43
N PHE A 106 9.56 5.66 6.41
CA PHE A 106 9.81 4.21 6.49
C PHE A 106 8.59 3.33 6.10
N LEU A 107 7.37 3.81 6.40
CA LEU A 107 6.09 3.17 6.05
C LEU A 107 5.79 3.13 4.55
N LEU A 108 6.14 4.19 3.84
CA LEU A 108 5.91 4.35 2.40
C LEU A 108 6.96 3.54 1.61
N TYR A 109 8.17 3.44 2.15
CA TYR A 109 9.19 2.50 1.68
C TYR A 109 8.79 1.04 1.93
N SER A 110 8.21 0.76 3.11
CA SER A 110 7.63 -0.55 3.43
C SER A 110 6.48 -0.90 2.47
N PHE A 111 5.62 0.06 2.12
CA PHE A 111 4.59 -0.11 1.10
C PHE A 111 5.17 -0.49 -0.26
N HIS A 112 6.19 0.24 -0.72
CA HIS A 112 6.85 -0.04 -1.99
C HIS A 112 7.53 -1.41 -1.99
N LEU A 113 8.29 -1.74 -0.94
CA LEU A 113 8.90 -3.07 -0.77
C LEU A 113 7.85 -4.18 -0.74
N HIS A 114 6.75 -3.99 -0.01
CA HIS A 114 5.70 -4.99 0.09
C HIS A 114 5.03 -5.20 -1.27
N PHE A 115 4.81 -4.14 -2.05
CA PHE A 115 4.29 -4.24 -3.41
C PHE A 115 5.27 -4.98 -4.34
N GLU A 116 6.54 -4.57 -4.38
CA GLU A 116 7.58 -5.20 -5.21
C GLU A 116 7.80 -6.67 -4.87
N CYS A 117 7.87 -7.03 -3.58
CA CYS A 117 7.99 -8.42 -3.15
C CYS A 117 6.80 -9.28 -3.61
N ASN A 118 5.58 -8.73 -3.58
CA ASN A 118 4.39 -9.45 -4.05
C ASN A 118 4.28 -9.47 -5.59
N PHE A 119 4.79 -8.46 -6.29
CA PHE A 119 4.73 -8.36 -7.75
C PHE A 119 5.80 -9.23 -8.45
N ASN A 120 7.05 -9.13 -8.00
CA ASN A 120 8.21 -9.79 -8.61
C ASN A 120 8.61 -11.12 -7.93
N GLY A 121 8.02 -11.44 -6.78
CA GLY A 121 8.37 -12.66 -6.02
C GLY A 121 9.76 -12.62 -5.37
N SER A 122 10.45 -11.48 -5.43
CA SER A 122 11.79 -11.27 -4.88
C SER A 122 11.86 -9.94 -4.12
N CYS A 123 12.22 -9.99 -2.83
CA CYS A 123 12.52 -8.80 -2.04
C CYS A 123 13.96 -8.33 -2.29
N SER A 124 14.26 -7.87 -3.49
CA SER A 124 15.50 -7.18 -3.81
C SER A 124 15.24 -5.70 -3.97
N LEU A 125 16.08 -4.84 -3.38
CA LEU A 125 16.03 -3.38 -3.54
C LEU A 125 16.13 -3.02 -5.02
N PRO A 126 15.03 -2.58 -5.68
CA PRO A 126 15.13 -2.11 -7.06
C PRO A 126 15.65 -0.67 -7.08
N PRO A 127 16.31 -0.23 -8.16
CA PRO A 127 16.52 1.19 -8.40
C PRO A 127 15.14 1.87 -8.54
N LEU A 128 14.95 2.95 -7.77
CA LEU A 128 13.68 3.69 -7.67
C LEU A 128 13.15 4.05 -9.07
N PRO A 129 11.97 3.54 -9.49
CA PRO A 129 11.25 4.17 -10.57
C PRO A 129 10.75 5.55 -10.14
N SER A 130 10.59 6.44 -11.12
CA SER A 130 10.15 7.83 -10.97
C SER A 130 8.72 7.90 -10.41
N PHE A 131 8.53 7.73 -9.10
CA PHE A 131 7.23 7.91 -8.47
C PHE A 131 6.94 9.41 -8.31
N THR A 132 6.02 9.94 -9.11
CA THR A 132 5.48 11.29 -8.89
C THR A 132 4.43 11.23 -7.79
N PHE A 133 4.80 11.69 -6.59
CA PHE A 133 3.89 11.86 -5.47
C PHE A 133 3.13 13.19 -5.60
N PHE A 134 1.81 13.13 -5.77
CA PHE A 134 0.93 14.30 -5.65
C PHE A 134 0.39 14.35 -4.22
N PHE A 135 0.87 15.31 -3.43
CA PHE A 135 0.19 15.75 -2.22
C PHE A 135 -0.94 16.72 -2.65
N LEU A 136 -2.18 16.38 -2.31
CA LEU A 136 -3.33 17.29 -2.36
C LEU A 136 -3.64 17.78 -0.95
#